data_AF-A0A521WD22-F1
#
_entry.id   AF-A0A521WD22-F1
#
_cell.length_a   1.000
_cell.length_b   1.000
_cell.length_c   1.000
_cell.angle_alpha   90.00
_cell.angle_beta   90.00
_cell.angle_gamma   90.00
#
_symmetry.space_group_name_H-M   'P 1'
#
loop_
_entity.id
_entity.type
_entity.pdbx_description
1 polymer ?
#
loop_
_entity_poly.entity_id
_entity_poly.type
_entity_poly.pdbx_seq_one_letter_code
_entity_poly.pdbx_strand_id
1 'polypeptide(L)'
;AGDAEFMAAWDRIEEHLERHRPQFILFQCGADSLAGDPITHLALSEAAHAHAARRLCAIAARHAQGRVLGMGGGGYNRGNLARAWTGVVRAFIEAA
;
A
#
# COMPACT_ATOMS: atom_id res chain seq x y z
N ALA A 1 -13.41 2.97 -9.05
CA ALA A 1 -13.30 2.22 -7.79
C ALA A 1 -12.63 3.11 -6.75
N GLY A 2 -13.12 3.11 -5.52
CA GLY A 2 -12.60 3.84 -4.37
C GLY A 2 -12.18 2.89 -3.24
N ASP A 3 -12.10 3.41 -2.02
CA ASP A 3 -11.62 2.66 -0.86
C ASP A 3 -12.47 1.42 -0.56
N ALA A 4 -13.78 1.47 -0.76
CA ALA A 4 -14.67 0.34 -0.48
C ALA A 4 -14.30 -0.89 -1.32
N GLU A 5 -14.11 -0.70 -2.64
CA GLU A 5 -13.69 -1.78 -3.53
C GLU A 5 -12.26 -2.25 -3.23
N PHE A 6 -11.37 -1.32 -2.84
CA PHE A 6 -10.01 -1.67 -2.44
C PHE A 6 -10.01 -2.58 -1.21
N MET A 7 -10.75 -2.22 -0.16
CA MET A 7 -10.83 -3.02 1.07
C MET A 7 -11.49 -4.37 0.81
N ALA A 8 -12.56 -4.40 0.01
CA ALA A 8 -13.21 -5.66 -0.37
C ALA A 8 -12.27 -6.59 -1.18
N ALA A 9 -11.37 -6.03 -1.99
CA ALA A 9 -10.38 -6.82 -2.71
C ALA A 9 -9.19 -7.25 -1.84
N TRP A 10 -8.90 -6.53 -0.75
CA TRP A 10 -7.71 -6.74 0.08
C TRP A 10 -7.63 -8.15 0.68
N ASP A 11 -8.74 -8.69 1.16
CA ASP A 11 -8.77 -10.03 1.77
C ASP A 11 -8.23 -11.11 0.82
N ARG A 12 -8.52 -10.99 -0.48
CA ARG A 12 -8.02 -11.91 -1.51
C ARG A 12 -6.51 -11.76 -1.74
N ILE A 13 -6.00 -10.53 -1.64
CA ILE A 13 -4.56 -10.23 -1.76
C ILE A 13 -3.81 -10.81 -0.56
N GLU A 14 -4.32 -10.59 0.65
CA GLU A 14 -3.70 -11.10 1.86
C GLU A 14 -3.71 -12.62 1.93
N GLU A 15 -4.83 -13.26 1.59
CA GLU A 15 -4.90 -14.72 1.52
C GLU A 15 -3.88 -15.28 0.50
N HIS A 16 -3.72 -14.60 -0.65
CA HIS A 16 -2.70 -14.97 -1.62
C HIS A 16 -1.28 -14.86 -1.04
N LEU A 17 -0.95 -13.77 -0.35
CA LEU A 17 0.37 -13.58 0.25
C LEU A 17 0.65 -14.58 1.38
N GLU A 18 -0.34 -14.84 2.24
CA GLU A 18 -0.23 -15.82 3.34
C GLU A 18 0.07 -17.23 2.81
N ARG A 19 -0.60 -17.66 1.73
CA ARG A 19 -0.33 -18.98 1.11
C ARG A 19 1.07 -19.09 0.53
N HIS A 20 1.62 -18.01 -0.04
CA HIS A 20 2.93 -18.02 -0.68
C HIS A 20 4.10 -17.84 0.29
N ARG A 21 3.84 -17.35 1.51
CA ARG A 21 4.84 -17.16 2.57
C ARG A 21 6.09 -16.41 2.06
N PRO A 22 5.94 -15.15 1.62
CA PRO A 22 7.02 -14.40 0.99
C PRO A 22 8.20 -14.22 1.95
N GLN A 23 9.41 -14.34 1.40
CA GLN A 23 10.65 -14.14 2.17
C GLN A 23 11.14 -12.67 2.12
N PHE A 24 10.55 -11.87 1.25
CA PHE A 24 10.82 -10.43 1.08
C PHE A 24 9.62 -9.79 0.37
N ILE A 25 9.23 -8.58 0.76
CA ILE A 25 8.17 -7.82 0.08
C ILE A 25 8.75 -6.57 -0.57
N LEU A 26 8.54 -6.43 -1.88
CA LEU A 26 8.80 -5.20 -2.64
C LEU A 26 7.46 -4.47 -2.82
N PHE A 27 7.28 -3.34 -2.14
CA PHE A 27 6.03 -2.59 -2.16
C PHE A 27 6.17 -1.34 -3.03
N GLN A 28 5.53 -1.35 -4.20
CA GLN A 28 5.43 -0.22 -5.12
C GLN A 28 4.31 0.73 -4.68
N CYS A 29 4.68 1.91 -4.17
CA CYS A 29 3.78 2.88 -3.55
C CYS A 29 3.39 4.00 -4.53
N GLY A 30 2.89 3.64 -5.72
CA GLY A 30 2.44 4.60 -6.74
C GLY A 30 1.14 5.31 -6.33
N ALA A 31 1.16 6.64 -6.23
CA ALA A 31 0.05 7.46 -5.70
C ALA A 31 -0.96 7.92 -6.76
N ASP A 32 -0.84 7.44 -8.00
CA ASP A 32 -1.70 7.81 -9.12
C ASP A 32 -3.12 7.22 -9.01
N SER A 33 -3.34 6.27 -8.11
CA SER A 33 -4.63 5.69 -7.77
C SER A 33 -5.51 6.57 -6.88
N LEU A 34 -4.96 7.64 -6.29
CA LEU A 34 -5.71 8.56 -5.45
C LEU A 34 -6.65 9.44 -6.28
N ALA A 35 -7.80 9.78 -5.70
CA ALA A 35 -8.78 10.66 -6.32
C ALA A 35 -8.12 11.99 -6.78
N GLY A 36 -8.44 12.42 -8.01
CA GLY A 36 -7.94 13.66 -8.59
C GLY A 36 -6.50 13.60 -9.14
N ASP A 37 -5.94 12.41 -9.32
CA ASP A 37 -4.74 12.25 -10.15
C ASP A 37 -5.09 12.46 -11.64
N PRO A 38 -4.25 13.17 -12.43
CA PRO A 38 -4.60 13.53 -13.81
C PRO A 38 -4.56 12.39 -14.82
N ILE A 39 -3.92 11.25 -14.51
CA ILE A 39 -3.72 10.18 -15.50
C ILE A 39 -4.51 8.89 -15.22
N THR A 40 -5.21 8.80 -14.09
CA THR A 40 -6.05 7.65 -13.75
C THR A 40 -7.46 8.08 -13.33
N HIS A 41 -8.36 7.10 -13.16
CA HIS A 41 -9.76 7.30 -12.83
C HIS A 41 -10.18 6.57 -11.54
N LEU A 42 -9.19 6.12 -10.74
CA LEU A 42 -9.46 5.60 -9.41
C LEU A 42 -9.75 6.75 -8.44
N ALA A 43 -10.48 6.43 -7.38
CA ALA A 43 -10.91 7.38 -6.36
C ALA A 43 -10.49 6.89 -4.97
N LEU A 44 -9.27 6.35 -4.85
CA LEU A 44 -8.75 5.94 -3.55
C LEU A 44 -8.43 7.18 -2.70
N SER A 45 -8.46 7.02 -1.39
CA SER A 45 -7.81 7.93 -0.45
C SER A 45 -6.45 7.38 -0.03
N GLU A 46 -5.66 8.20 0.67
CA GLU A 46 -4.43 7.74 1.32
C GLU A 46 -4.66 6.64 2.37
N ALA A 47 -5.89 6.44 2.85
CA ALA A 47 -6.21 5.38 3.81
C ALA A 47 -6.02 3.99 3.21
N ALA A 48 -6.30 3.80 1.92
CA ALA A 48 -6.06 2.55 1.20
C ALA A 48 -4.55 2.21 1.17
N HIS A 49 -3.71 3.21 0.89
CA HIS A 49 -2.25 3.09 0.88
C HIS A 49 -1.70 2.75 2.27
N ALA A 50 -2.16 3.47 3.30
CA ALA A 50 -1.76 3.22 4.68
C ALA A 50 -2.22 1.83 5.16
N HIS A 51 -3.42 1.38 4.75
CA HIS A 51 -3.90 0.03 5.03
C HIS A 51 -2.98 -1.01 4.40
N ALA A 52 -2.68 -0.88 3.11
CA ALA A 52 -1.79 -1.80 2.41
C ALA A 52 -0.42 -1.90 3.09
N ALA A 53 0.17 -0.76 3.42
CA ALA A 53 1.46 -0.69 4.11
C ALA A 53 1.43 -1.45 5.45
N ARG A 54 0.45 -1.15 6.33
CA ARG A 54 0.33 -1.83 7.64
C ARG A 54 0.18 -3.34 7.50
N ARG A 55 -0.67 -3.78 6.57
CA ARG A 55 -0.94 -5.22 6.36
C ARG A 55 0.27 -5.93 5.77
N LEU A 56 0.96 -5.33 4.81
CA LEU A 56 2.21 -5.86 4.27
C LEU A 56 3.32 -5.95 5.32
N CYS A 57 3.46 -4.96 6.22
CA CYS A 57 4.37 -5.04 7.36
C CYS A 57 4.03 -6.25 8.26
N ALA A 58 2.74 -6.46 8.57
CA ALA A 58 2.33 -7.60 9.39
C ALA A 58 2.62 -8.96 8.72
N ILE A 59 2.39 -9.06 7.41
CA ILE A 59 2.73 -10.26 6.61
C ILE A 59 4.26 -10.47 6.58
N ALA A 60 5.03 -9.39 6.39
CA ALA A 60 6.49 -9.45 6.39
C ALA A 60 7.04 -9.90 7.75
N ALA A 61 6.44 -9.45 8.87
CA ALA A 61 6.80 -9.92 10.20
C ALA A 61 6.60 -11.44 10.35
N ARG A 62 5.51 -11.98 9.79
CA ARG A 62 5.20 -13.42 9.85
C ARG A 62 6.10 -14.28 8.96
N HIS A 63 6.37 -13.85 7.73
CA HIS A 63 7.00 -14.71 6.70
C HIS A 63 8.36 -14.24 6.21
N ALA A 64 8.61 -12.93 6.24
CA ALA A 64 9.78 -12.29 5.63
C ALA A 64 10.80 -11.80 6.66
N GLN A 65 10.69 -12.17 7.94
CA GLN A 65 11.54 -11.65 9.03
C GLN A 65 11.55 -10.12 9.06
N GLY A 66 10.38 -9.51 8.86
CA GLY A 66 10.19 -8.06 8.82
C GLY A 66 10.70 -7.37 7.54
N ARG A 67 11.21 -8.11 6.54
CA ARG A 67 11.77 -7.50 5.33
C ARG A 67 10.68 -7.02 4.36
N VAL A 68 10.51 -5.71 4.33
CA VAL A 68 9.71 -4.98 3.33
C VAL A 68 10.48 -3.75 2.85
N LEU A 69 10.48 -3.49 1.55
CA LEU A 69 11.05 -2.29 0.94
C LEU A 69 9.95 -1.53 0.20
N GLY A 70 9.63 -0.33 0.67
CA GLY A 70 8.77 0.61 -0.02
C GLY A 70 9.53 1.37 -1.10
N MET A 71 8.97 1.47 -2.31
CA MET A 71 9.56 2.17 -3.44
C MET A 71 8.57 3.15 -4.07
N GLY A 72 9.10 4.25 -4.61
CA GLY A 72 8.36 5.21 -5.43
C GLY A 72 7.82 4.59 -6.71
N GLY A 73 6.73 5.15 -7.23
CA GLY A 73 6.12 4.75 -8.50
C GLY A 73 5.50 5.96 -9.19
N GLY A 74 4.34 5.75 -9.81
CA GLY A 74 3.52 6.83 -10.34
C GLY A 74 2.93 7.75 -9.26
N GLY A 75 2.20 8.76 -9.70
CA GLY A 75 1.62 9.81 -8.85
C GLY A 75 1.93 11.16 -9.47
N TYR A 76 0.94 11.75 -10.12
CA TYR A 76 1.10 12.91 -10.99
C TYR A 76 0.38 14.14 -10.42
N ASN A 77 -0.27 13.96 -9.27
CA ASN A 77 -0.69 15.02 -8.37
C ASN A 77 0.25 15.09 -7.14
N ARG A 78 0.96 16.22 -6.97
CA ARG A 78 1.93 16.43 -5.88
C ARG A 78 1.32 16.33 -4.48
N GLY A 79 0.08 16.78 -4.31
CA GLY A 79 -0.64 16.68 -3.04
C GLY A 79 -0.97 15.22 -2.72
N ASN A 80 -1.38 14.44 -3.72
CA ASN A 80 -1.65 13.02 -3.57
C ASN A 80 -0.38 12.24 -3.21
N LEU A 81 0.74 12.52 -3.90
CA LEU A 81 2.05 11.95 -3.57
C LEU A 81 2.39 12.15 -2.09
N ALA A 82 2.29 13.39 -1.59
CA ALA A 82 2.62 13.71 -0.20
C ALA A 82 1.75 12.96 0.82
N ARG A 83 0.43 12.92 0.61
CA ARG A 83 -0.50 12.23 1.52
C ARG A 83 -0.31 10.72 1.51
N ALA A 84 -0.22 10.12 0.33
CA ALA A 84 -0.01 8.68 0.17
C ALA A 84 1.29 8.23 0.84
N TRP A 85 2.42 8.88 0.53
CA TRP A 85 3.73 8.52 1.09
C TRP A 85 3.80 8.75 2.59
N THR A 86 3.19 9.82 3.10
CA THR A 86 3.12 10.05 4.55
C THR A 86 2.37 8.91 5.26
N GLY A 87 1.29 8.39 4.65
CA GLY A 87 0.57 7.22 5.17
C GLY A 87 1.42 5.95 5.17
N VAL A 88 2.14 5.68 4.09
CA VAL A 88 3.02 4.51 3.98
C VAL A 88 4.19 4.57 4.97
N VAL A 89 4.91 5.69 5.02
CA VAL A 89 6.07 5.85 5.90
C VAL A 89 5.64 5.78 7.37
N ARG A 90 4.51 6.39 7.74
CA ARG A 90 3.95 6.26 9.08
C ARG A 90 3.70 4.81 9.47
N ALA A 91 3.06 4.03 8.59
CA ALA A 91 2.79 2.62 8.83
C ALA A 91 4.08 1.79 9.01
N PHE A 92 5.16 2.12 8.30
CA PHE A 92 6.45 1.45 8.44
C PHE A 92 7.12 1.78 9.77
N ILE A 93 7.04 3.05 10.22
CA ILE A 93 7.57 3.48 11.52
C ILE A 93 6.81 2.81 12.67
N GLU A 94 5.48 2.74 12.58
CA GLU A 94 4.64 2.14 13.63
C GLU A 94 4.79 0.61 13.71
N ALA A 95 5.31 -0.04 12.66
CA ALA A 95 5.53 -1.48 12.61
C ALA A 95 6.95 -1.91 13.03
N ALA A 96 7.87 -0.97 13.20
CA ALA A 96 9.24 -1.20 13.67
C ALA A 96 9.30 -1.36 15.19
#